data_AF-A0AAW3ZQP7-F1
#
_entry.id   AF-A0AAW3ZQP7-F1
#
_cell.length_a   1.000
_cell.length_b   1.000
_cell.length_c   1.000
_cell.angle_alpha   90.00
_cell.angle_beta   90.00
_cell.angle_gamma   90.00
#
_symmetry.space_group_name_H-M   'P 1'
#
loop_
_entity.id
_entity.type
_entity.pdbx_description
1 polymer ?
#
loop_
_entity_poly.entity_id
_entity_poly.type
_entity_poly.pdbx_seq_one_letter_code
_entity_poly.pdbx_strand_id
1 'polypeptide(L)'
;MNGAAPSIRLRGFWPEILLGLALSLAAAAVFQVTRGVFGSADALRLILLGCAAGYSLWILRIAEAKVGRLVAFAAFAVLALVLMIWNPTAWTWIGSLLGFNWLLRCLYRHDSLLAAITDAGLSMLALTVGIASLQHTQSLWIGFWCFFLTQALHHAIPKGWGARPARLETTHPNNTPFNQAFRASEAAFSRLASRR
;
A
#
# COMPACT_ATOMS: atom_id res chain seq x y z
N MET A 1 -30.05 -8.42 13.18
CA MET A 1 -29.52 -7.58 12.09
C MET A 1 -28.73 -6.44 12.72
N ASN A 2 -27.44 -6.65 12.98
CA ASN A 2 -26.60 -5.66 13.67
C ASN A 2 -25.83 -4.86 12.61
N GLY A 3 -26.20 -3.59 12.45
CA GLY A 3 -25.47 -2.61 11.64
C GLY A 3 -24.10 -2.35 12.25
N ALA A 4 -23.08 -3.01 11.72
CA ALA A 4 -21.69 -2.68 12.03
C ALA A 4 -21.39 -1.28 11.47
N ALA A 5 -21.08 -0.35 12.37
CA ALA A 5 -20.85 1.05 12.06
C ALA A 5 -19.85 1.24 10.88
N PRO A 6 -20.18 2.06 9.87
CA PRO A 6 -19.29 2.32 8.72
C PRO A 6 -18.03 3.13 9.06
N SER A 7 -17.84 3.53 10.33
CA SER A 7 -16.84 4.52 10.75
C SER A 7 -15.38 4.06 10.74
N ILE A 8 -15.09 2.75 10.71
CA ILE A 8 -13.71 2.24 10.70
C ILE A 8 -13.13 2.23 9.27
N ARG A 9 -13.97 1.96 8.26
CA ARG A 9 -13.52 1.88 6.84
C ARG A 9 -13.11 3.24 6.27
N LEU A 10 -13.70 4.34 6.76
CA LEU A 10 -13.47 5.69 6.24
C LEU A 10 -12.28 6.41 6.89
N ARG A 11 -11.73 5.92 8.01
CA ARG A 11 -10.60 6.60 8.69
C ARG A 11 -9.32 6.67 7.86
N GLY A 12 -9.08 5.67 7.01
CA GLY A 12 -7.92 5.67 6.11
C GLY A 12 -8.14 6.43 4.79
N PHE A 13 -9.39 6.57 4.35
CA PHE A 13 -9.75 7.15 3.06
C PHE A 13 -9.41 8.64 2.94
N TRP A 14 -9.81 9.44 3.93
CA TRP A 14 -9.57 10.88 3.91
C TRP A 14 -8.08 11.26 3.93
N PRO A 15 -7.23 10.66 4.79
CA PRO A 15 -5.78 10.91 4.75
C PRO A 15 -5.13 10.60 3.40
N GLU A 16 -5.57 9.55 2.71
CA GLU A 16 -5.03 9.21 1.38
C GLU A 16 -5.44 10.19 0.29
N ILE A 17 -6.69 10.69 0.34
CA ILE A 17 -7.13 11.74 -0.57
C ILE A 17 -6.28 13.00 -0.36
N LEU A 18 -6.11 13.42 0.90
CA LEU A 18 -5.31 14.61 1.22
C LEU A 18 -3.85 14.44 0.80
N LEU A 19 -3.27 13.26 1.02
CA LEU A 19 -1.93 12.92 0.54
C LEU A 19 -1.86 12.96 -0.99
N GLY A 20 -2.82 12.36 -1.67
CA GLY A 20 -2.91 12.36 -3.13
C GLY A 20 -3.00 13.77 -3.71
N LEU A 21 -3.73 14.66 -3.05
CA LEU A 21 -3.85 16.07 -3.41
C LEU A 21 -2.52 16.80 -3.21
N ALA A 22 -1.88 16.58 -2.06
CA ALA A 22 -0.58 17.17 -1.75
C ALA A 22 0.49 16.70 -2.74
N LEU A 23 0.52 15.40 -3.04
CA LEU A 23 1.45 14.82 -4.01
C LEU A 23 1.17 15.31 -5.44
N SER A 24 -0.09 15.44 -5.86
CA SER A 24 -0.40 15.94 -7.21
C SER A 24 -0.01 17.41 -7.37
N LEU A 25 -0.25 18.24 -6.35
CA LEU A 25 0.18 19.64 -6.33
C LEU A 25 1.71 19.76 -6.32
N ALA A 26 2.38 18.99 -5.46
CA ALA A 26 3.83 18.96 -5.38
C ALA A 26 4.45 18.49 -6.70
N ALA A 27 3.90 17.44 -7.32
CA ALA A 27 4.35 16.93 -8.61
C ALA A 27 4.27 18.00 -9.70
N ALA A 28 3.15 18.72 -9.79
CA ALA A 28 2.96 19.79 -10.76
C ALA A 28 3.93 20.96 -10.51
N ALA A 29 4.10 21.39 -9.26
CA ALA A 29 4.99 22.48 -8.90
C ALA A 29 6.47 22.12 -9.20
N VAL A 30 6.90 20.93 -8.78
CA VAL A 30 8.25 20.43 -9.00
C VAL A 30 8.53 20.32 -10.50
N PHE A 31 7.59 19.80 -11.31
CA PHE A 31 7.77 19.70 -12.76
C PHE A 31 8.12 21.03 -13.42
N GLN A 32 7.47 22.12 -13.01
CA GLN A 32 7.72 23.43 -13.62
C GLN A 32 9.14 23.92 -13.37
N VAL A 33 9.72 23.56 -12.22
CA VAL A 33 11.10 23.91 -11.86
C VAL A 33 12.10 22.97 -12.54
N THR A 34 11.90 21.66 -12.46
CA THR A 34 12.87 20.68 -12.99
C THR A 34 12.88 20.57 -14.50
N ARG A 35 11.75 20.84 -15.19
CA ARG A 35 11.71 20.78 -16.67
C ARG A 35 12.72 21.71 -17.33
N GLY A 36 13.03 22.85 -16.71
CA GLY A 36 13.96 23.84 -17.25
C GLY A 36 15.42 23.41 -17.16
N VAL A 37 15.76 22.50 -16.24
CA VAL A 37 17.13 22.08 -15.95
C VAL A 37 17.47 20.72 -16.58
N PHE A 38 16.53 19.77 -16.52
CA PHE A 38 16.78 18.36 -16.88
C PHE A 38 16.05 17.91 -18.16
N GLY A 39 15.27 18.79 -18.79
CA GLY A 39 14.37 18.40 -19.88
C GLY A 39 13.11 17.69 -19.39
N SER A 40 12.15 17.48 -20.29
CA SER A 40 10.81 16.99 -19.93
C SER A 40 10.78 15.53 -19.49
N ALA A 41 11.56 14.66 -20.14
CA ALA A 41 11.56 13.23 -19.86
C ALA A 41 12.14 12.88 -18.49
N ASP A 42 13.30 13.45 -18.14
CA ASP A 42 13.96 13.17 -16.86
C ASP A 42 13.25 13.88 -15.69
N ALA A 43 12.69 15.07 -15.92
CA ALA A 43 11.82 15.71 -14.94
C ALA A 43 10.61 14.83 -14.58
N LEU A 44 9.96 14.20 -15.58
CA LEU A 44 8.84 13.30 -15.34
C LEU A 44 9.28 12.07 -14.52
N ARG A 45 10.44 11.47 -14.85
CA ARG A 45 10.97 10.30 -14.11
C ARG A 45 11.27 10.63 -12.66
N LEU A 46 11.87 11.79 -12.39
CA LEU A 46 12.12 12.27 -11.02
C LEU A 46 10.83 12.49 -10.23
N ILE A 47 9.79 12.99 -10.88
CA ILE A 47 8.47 13.15 -10.25
C ILE A 47 7.82 11.81 -9.97
N LEU A 48 7.83 10.88 -10.93
CA LEU A 48 7.30 9.54 -10.71
C LEU A 48 8.01 8.87 -9.53
N LEU A 49 9.34 9.00 -9.47
CA LEU A 49 10.15 8.50 -8.37
C LEU A 49 9.77 9.15 -7.04
N GLY A 50 9.68 10.47 -6.99
CA GLY A 50 9.30 11.23 -5.79
C GLY A 50 7.89 10.90 -5.29
N CYS A 51 6.92 10.78 -6.21
CA CYS A 51 5.56 10.37 -5.91
C CYS A 51 5.51 8.93 -5.36
N ALA A 52 6.22 8.00 -5.98
CA ALA A 52 6.29 6.61 -5.52
C ALA A 52 6.96 6.51 -4.14
N ALA A 53 8.04 7.26 -3.92
CA ALA A 53 8.73 7.34 -2.64
C ALA A 53 7.83 7.93 -1.54
N GLY A 54 7.17 9.05 -1.84
CA GLY A 54 6.27 9.73 -0.91
C GLY A 54 5.10 8.83 -0.49
N TYR A 55 4.48 8.13 -1.44
CA TYR A 55 3.41 7.18 -1.17
C TYR A 55 3.91 5.96 -0.37
N SER A 56 5.05 5.37 -0.75
CA SER A 56 5.68 4.27 -0.01
C SER A 56 5.99 4.65 1.44
N LEU A 57 6.58 5.82 1.67
CA LEU A 57 6.87 6.33 3.01
C LEU A 57 5.60 6.51 3.85
N TRP A 58 4.53 6.99 3.23
CA TRP A 58 3.25 7.14 3.91
C TRP A 58 2.68 5.78 4.35
N ILE A 59 2.71 4.75 3.49
CA ILE A 59 2.31 3.37 3.85
C ILE A 59 3.15 2.87 5.04
N LEU A 60 4.48 3.02 4.97
CA LEU A 60 5.40 2.56 6.02
C LEU A 60 5.20 3.31 7.35
N ARG A 61 4.78 4.58 7.32
CA ARG A 61 4.49 5.34 8.54
C ARG A 61 3.24 4.86 9.26
N ILE A 62 2.23 4.43 8.51
CA ILE A 62 0.94 4.00 9.06
C ILE A 62 0.93 2.52 9.43
N ALA A 63 1.79 1.70 8.81
CA ALA A 63 1.91 0.29 9.16
C ALA A 63 2.35 0.11 10.63
N GLU A 64 1.59 -0.61 11.45
CA GLU A 64 1.92 -0.82 12.87
C GLU A 64 3.20 -1.65 13.08
N ALA A 65 3.51 -2.54 12.14
CA ALA A 65 4.72 -3.34 12.15
C ALA A 65 5.97 -2.48 11.88
N LYS A 66 6.89 -2.45 12.85
CA LYS A 66 8.19 -1.75 12.73
C LYS A 66 9.24 -2.59 12.00
N VAL A 67 9.10 -3.92 12.04
CA VAL A 67 10.03 -4.86 11.42
C VAL A 67 9.82 -4.82 9.90
N GLY A 68 10.90 -4.58 9.14
CA GLY A 68 10.88 -4.56 7.68
C GLY A 68 10.80 -3.18 7.02
N ARG A 69 10.54 -2.09 7.77
CA ARG A 69 10.47 -0.74 7.18
C ARG A 69 11.78 -0.29 6.54
N LEU A 70 12.90 -0.55 7.20
CA LEU A 70 14.23 -0.24 6.66
C LEU A 70 14.52 -1.07 5.40
N VAL A 71 14.11 -2.35 5.39
CA VAL A 71 14.28 -3.24 4.24
C VAL A 71 13.45 -2.76 3.06
N ALA A 72 12.19 -2.37 3.30
CA ALA A 72 11.32 -1.81 2.27
C ALA A 72 11.91 -0.51 1.67
N PHE A 73 12.40 0.39 2.53
CA PHE A 73 13.03 1.62 2.07
C PHE A 73 14.33 1.36 1.28
N ALA A 74 15.17 0.44 1.76
CA ALA A 74 16.37 0.01 1.05
C ALA A 74 16.04 -0.64 -0.30
N ALA A 75 15.02 -1.49 -0.36
CA ALA A 75 14.55 -2.11 -1.60
C ALA A 75 14.04 -1.06 -2.60
N PHE A 76 13.29 -0.05 -2.13
CA PHE A 76 12.88 1.07 -2.95
C PHE A 76 14.08 1.87 -3.48
N ALA A 77 15.07 2.16 -2.63
CA ALA A 77 16.27 2.88 -3.02
C ALA A 77 17.10 2.10 -4.05
N VAL A 78 17.25 0.79 -3.87
CA VAL A 78 17.91 -0.09 -4.86
C VAL A 78 17.14 -0.09 -6.18
N LEU A 79 15.82 -0.23 -6.15
CA LEU A 79 14.98 -0.16 -7.36
C LEU A 79 15.16 1.20 -8.08
N ALA A 80 15.13 2.29 -7.33
CA ALA A 80 15.33 3.64 -7.85
C ALA A 80 16.70 3.79 -8.56
N LEU A 81 17.77 3.31 -7.91
CA LEU A 81 19.12 3.34 -8.46
C LEU A 81 19.22 2.50 -9.73
N VAL A 82 18.69 1.27 -9.72
CA VAL A 82 18.67 0.40 -10.90
C VAL A 82 17.93 1.05 -12.07
N LEU A 83 16.76 1.66 -11.82
CA LEU A 83 16.00 2.37 -12.86
C LEU A 83 16.77 3.58 -13.40
N MET A 84 17.48 4.33 -12.55
CA MET A 84 18.29 5.48 -13.00
C MET A 84 19.49 5.04 -13.85
N ILE A 85 20.22 4.01 -13.42
CA ILE A 85 21.45 3.54 -14.09
C ILE A 85 21.10 2.86 -15.41
N TRP A 86 20.12 1.96 -15.42
CA TRP A 86 19.70 1.26 -16.64
C TRP A 86 18.97 2.19 -17.60
N ASN A 87 18.23 3.17 -17.09
CA ASN A 87 17.42 4.11 -17.85
C ASN A 87 16.49 3.43 -18.88
N PRO A 88 15.61 2.51 -18.45
CA PRO A 88 14.71 1.81 -19.36
C PRO A 88 13.59 2.74 -19.90
N THR A 89 12.75 2.19 -20.76
CA THR A 89 11.59 2.92 -21.33
C THR A 89 10.62 3.39 -20.24
N ALA A 90 9.83 4.42 -20.53
CA ALA A 90 8.90 5.02 -19.57
C ALA A 90 7.87 4.02 -19.01
N TRP A 91 7.45 3.03 -19.82
CA TRP A 91 6.54 1.98 -19.37
C TRP A 91 7.15 1.08 -18.30
N THR A 92 8.43 0.73 -18.44
CA THR A 92 9.15 -0.03 -17.41
C THR A 92 9.25 0.76 -16.11
N TRP A 93 9.53 2.07 -16.18
CA TRP A 93 9.53 2.94 -15.01
C TRP A 93 8.19 2.92 -14.26
N ILE A 94 7.10 3.17 -14.99
CA ILE A 94 5.75 3.19 -14.41
C ILE A 94 5.41 1.82 -13.82
N GLY A 95 5.62 0.74 -14.57
CA GLY A 95 5.33 -0.62 -14.12
C GLY A 95 6.13 -1.02 -12.88
N SER A 96 7.42 -0.69 -12.82
CA SER A 96 8.27 -0.99 -11.67
C SER A 96 7.86 -0.21 -10.42
N LEU A 97 7.62 1.10 -10.52
CA LEU A 97 7.23 1.93 -9.38
C LEU A 97 5.82 1.59 -8.88
N LEU A 98 4.88 1.38 -9.81
CA LEU A 98 3.52 0.97 -9.48
C LEU A 98 3.50 -0.42 -8.86
N GLY A 99 4.22 -1.37 -9.45
CA GLY A 99 4.36 -2.74 -8.96
C GLY A 99 5.00 -2.79 -7.57
N PHE A 100 6.01 -1.96 -7.31
CA PHE A 100 6.61 -1.87 -5.98
C PHE A 100 5.61 -1.36 -4.93
N ASN A 101 4.89 -0.29 -5.23
CA ASN A 101 3.85 0.24 -4.32
C ASN A 101 2.75 -0.80 -4.06
N TRP A 102 2.31 -1.50 -5.11
CA TRP A 102 1.35 -2.59 -5.01
C TRP A 102 1.87 -3.73 -4.12
N LEU A 103 3.13 -4.15 -4.31
CA LEU A 103 3.76 -5.19 -3.48
C LEU A 103 3.84 -4.75 -2.01
N LEU A 104 4.14 -3.48 -1.76
CA LEU A 104 4.17 -2.91 -0.42
C LEU A 104 2.79 -2.96 0.24
N ARG A 105 1.72 -2.64 -0.50
CA ARG A 105 0.35 -2.79 0.00
C ARG A 105 -0.02 -4.25 0.24
N CYS A 106 0.39 -5.17 -0.63
CA CYS A 106 0.17 -6.59 -0.42
C CYS A 106 0.80 -7.05 0.90
N LEU A 107 2.05 -6.65 1.15
CA LEU A 107 2.81 -7.06 2.33
C LEU A 107 2.21 -6.52 3.65
N TYR A 108 1.75 -5.27 3.66
CA TYR A 108 1.31 -4.61 4.90
C TYR A 108 -0.21 -4.59 5.12
N ARG A 109 -1.03 -4.88 4.11
CA ARG A 109 -2.48 -4.62 4.16
C ARG A 109 -3.37 -5.79 3.73
N HIS A 110 -2.90 -6.73 2.91
CA HIS A 110 -3.76 -7.77 2.33
C HIS A 110 -3.40 -9.18 2.84
N ASP A 111 -4.36 -9.84 3.48
CA ASP A 111 -4.19 -11.21 4.00
C ASP A 111 -4.62 -12.30 2.99
N SER A 112 -5.11 -11.92 1.81
CA SER A 112 -5.61 -12.88 0.80
C SER A 112 -5.18 -12.53 -0.62
N LEU A 113 -4.93 -13.58 -1.42
CA LEU A 113 -4.53 -13.45 -2.83
C LEU A 113 -5.59 -12.71 -3.66
N LEU A 114 -6.87 -12.95 -3.40
CA LEU A 114 -7.96 -12.30 -4.13
C LEU A 114 -8.00 -10.79 -3.85
N ALA A 115 -7.69 -10.36 -2.62
CA ALA A 115 -7.56 -8.94 -2.29
C ALA A 115 -6.33 -8.32 -2.99
N ALA A 116 -5.22 -9.06 -3.13
CA ALA A 116 -4.05 -8.60 -3.86
C ALA A 116 -4.32 -8.43 -5.37
N ILE A 117 -5.05 -9.36 -5.99
CA ILE A 117 -5.42 -9.29 -7.42
C ILE A 117 -6.39 -8.13 -7.68
N THR A 118 -7.36 -7.91 -6.80
CA THR A 118 -8.28 -6.77 -6.92
C THR A 118 -7.56 -5.43 -6.76
N ASP A 119 -6.59 -5.33 -5.85
CA ASP A 119 -5.74 -4.15 -5.72
C ASP A 119 -4.85 -3.93 -6.95
N ALA A 120 -4.37 -5.00 -7.59
CA ALA A 120 -3.65 -4.91 -8.87
C ALA A 120 -4.55 -4.36 -9.97
N GLY A 121 -5.77 -4.88 -10.09
CA GLY A 121 -6.77 -4.39 -11.05
C GLY A 121 -7.10 -2.91 -10.83
N LEU A 122 -7.26 -2.50 -9.58
CA LEU A 122 -7.49 -1.10 -9.24
C LEU A 122 -6.27 -0.21 -9.56
N SER A 123 -5.05 -0.74 -9.41
CA SER A 123 -3.80 -0.05 -9.79
C SER A 123 -3.71 0.19 -11.29
N MET A 124 -4.08 -0.80 -12.09
CA MET A 124 -4.15 -0.65 -13.54
C MET A 124 -5.25 0.34 -13.94
N LEU A 125 -6.42 0.29 -13.31
CA LEU A 125 -7.51 1.22 -13.56
C LEU A 125 -7.13 2.66 -13.19
N ALA A 126 -6.47 2.87 -12.05
CA ALA A 126 -5.98 4.19 -11.68
C ALA A 126 -4.97 4.74 -12.69
N LEU A 127 -4.07 3.88 -13.19
CA LEU A 127 -3.10 4.27 -14.21
C LEU A 127 -3.80 4.67 -15.51
N THR A 128 -4.78 3.90 -15.99
CA THR A 128 -5.51 4.24 -17.22
C THR A 128 -6.30 5.53 -17.07
N VAL A 129 -6.98 5.73 -15.93
CA VAL A 129 -7.69 6.97 -15.63
C VAL A 129 -6.72 8.16 -15.61
N GLY A 130 -5.59 8.05 -14.93
CA GLY A 130 -4.57 9.12 -14.88
C GLY A 130 -4.02 9.48 -16.26
N ILE A 131 -3.71 8.47 -17.10
CA ILE A 131 -3.23 8.67 -18.47
C ILE A 131 -4.32 9.32 -19.34
N ALA A 132 -5.56 8.83 -19.27
CA ALA A 132 -6.67 9.39 -20.04
C ALA A 132 -6.92 10.86 -19.65
N SER A 133 -6.93 11.17 -18.35
CA SER A 133 -7.05 12.54 -17.85
C SER A 133 -5.92 13.43 -18.35
N LEU A 134 -4.68 12.93 -18.35
CA LEU A 134 -3.53 13.66 -18.87
C LEU A 134 -3.65 13.94 -20.37
N GLN A 135 -4.11 12.96 -21.15
CA GLN A 135 -4.31 13.12 -22.60
C GLN A 135 -5.39 14.15 -22.93
N HIS A 136 -6.51 14.14 -22.21
CA HIS A 136 -7.63 15.06 -22.46
C HIS A 136 -7.38 16.48 -21.96
N THR A 137 -6.71 16.65 -20.82
CA THR A 137 -6.55 17.96 -20.17
C THR A 137 -5.18 18.59 -20.38
N GLN A 138 -4.19 17.82 -20.82
CA GLN A 138 -2.77 18.21 -20.92
C GLN A 138 -2.20 18.77 -19.59
N SER A 139 -2.84 18.42 -18.46
CA SER A 139 -2.46 18.88 -17.13
C SER A 139 -1.95 17.72 -16.28
N LEU A 140 -0.66 17.78 -15.93
CA LEU A 140 -0.04 16.79 -15.03
C LEU A 140 -0.73 16.76 -13.67
N TRP A 141 -1.11 17.93 -13.14
CA TRP A 141 -1.81 18.01 -11.86
C TRP A 141 -3.09 17.16 -11.86
N ILE A 142 -3.94 17.31 -12.90
CA ILE A 142 -5.20 16.58 -13.04
C ILE A 142 -4.92 15.09 -13.22
N GLY A 143 -3.96 14.71 -14.08
CA GLY A 143 -3.59 13.31 -14.29
C GLY A 143 -3.16 12.61 -13.00
N PHE A 144 -2.25 13.22 -12.23
CA PHE A 144 -1.81 12.67 -10.94
C PHE A 144 -2.94 12.67 -9.91
N TRP A 145 -3.76 13.72 -9.86
CA TRP A 145 -4.90 13.79 -8.96
C TRP A 145 -5.89 12.65 -9.21
N CYS A 146 -6.29 12.46 -10.47
CA CYS A 146 -7.20 11.38 -10.85
C CYS A 146 -6.61 10.00 -10.54
N PHE A 147 -5.32 9.79 -10.82
CA PHE A 147 -4.61 8.57 -10.43
C PHE A 147 -4.69 8.30 -8.91
N PHE A 148 -4.28 9.26 -8.08
CA PHE A 148 -4.28 9.07 -6.63
C PHE A 148 -5.69 8.95 -6.04
N LEU A 149 -6.65 9.69 -6.60
CA LEU A 149 -8.04 9.61 -6.20
C LEU A 149 -8.61 8.20 -6.45
N THR A 150 -8.34 7.63 -7.63
CA THR A 150 -8.75 6.24 -7.93
C THR A 150 -7.99 5.24 -7.07
N GLN A 151 -6.72 5.48 -6.74
CA GLN A 151 -5.97 4.64 -5.81
C GLN A 151 -6.56 4.64 -4.39
N ALA A 152 -7.08 5.76 -3.91
CA ALA A 152 -7.69 5.85 -2.58
C ALA A 152 -8.92 4.92 -2.42
N LEU A 153 -9.54 4.47 -3.52
CA LEU A 153 -10.65 3.51 -3.50
C LEU A 153 -10.24 2.11 -3.04
N HIS A 154 -8.95 1.79 -2.91
CA HIS A 154 -8.54 0.46 -2.42
C HIS A 154 -9.09 0.17 -1.00
N HIS A 155 -9.46 1.21 -0.25
CA HIS A 155 -10.08 1.09 1.07
C HIS A 155 -11.48 0.46 1.02
N ALA A 156 -12.14 0.52 -0.14
CA ALA A 156 -13.41 -0.14 -0.37
C ALA A 156 -13.25 -1.65 -0.56
N ILE A 157 -12.03 -2.16 -0.84
CA ILE A 157 -11.77 -3.59 -1.01
C ILE A 157 -11.87 -4.27 0.37
N PRO A 158 -12.84 -5.18 0.59
CA PRO A 158 -13.01 -5.84 1.86
C PRO A 158 -11.83 -6.77 2.15
N LYS A 159 -11.25 -6.67 3.35
CA LYS A 159 -10.11 -7.49 3.81
C LYS A 159 -10.42 -9.00 3.94
N GLY A 160 -11.65 -9.44 3.66
CA GLY A 160 -12.16 -10.76 4.07
C GLY A 160 -12.72 -11.65 2.97
N TRP A 161 -12.51 -11.38 1.67
CA TRP A 161 -13.10 -12.20 0.59
C TRP A 161 -12.58 -13.64 0.47
N GLY A 162 -11.62 -14.04 1.31
CA GLY A 162 -11.14 -15.42 1.38
C GLY A 162 -10.61 -15.82 2.75
N ALA A 163 -10.92 -15.05 3.81
CA ALA A 163 -10.69 -15.53 5.15
C ALA A 163 -11.61 -16.75 5.32
N ARG A 164 -11.04 -17.96 5.27
CA ARG A 164 -11.69 -19.17 5.78
C ARG A 164 -12.37 -18.73 7.08
N PRO A 165 -13.69 -18.96 7.27
CA PRO A 165 -14.35 -18.51 8.48
C PRO A 165 -13.49 -19.03 9.62
N ALA A 166 -12.80 -18.10 10.29
CA ALA A 166 -12.18 -18.41 11.56
C ALA A 166 -13.38 -18.92 12.33
N ARG A 167 -13.38 -20.23 12.61
CA ARG A 167 -14.24 -20.84 13.62
C ARG A 167 -14.33 -19.79 14.70
N LEU A 168 -15.55 -19.36 15.03
CA LEU A 168 -15.87 -18.33 16.01
C LEU A 168 -15.23 -18.70 17.37
N GLU A 169 -13.92 -18.56 17.47
CA GLU A 169 -13.20 -18.44 18.72
C GLU A 169 -13.40 -16.99 19.05
N THR A 170 -14.40 -16.79 19.91
CA THR A 170 -14.54 -15.61 20.73
C THR A 170 -13.17 -15.20 21.23
N THR A 171 -12.57 -14.19 20.57
CA THR A 171 -11.35 -13.54 21.01
C THR A 171 -11.65 -12.83 22.33
N HIS A 172 -11.64 -13.59 23.42
CA HIS A 172 -11.26 -13.03 24.70
C HIS A 172 -9.77 -12.69 24.61
N PRO A 173 -9.35 -11.46 24.96
CA PRO A 173 -8.00 -10.95 24.76
C PRO A 173 -6.91 -11.67 25.58
N ASN A 174 -7.22 -12.81 26.21
CA ASN A 174 -6.32 -13.58 27.07
C ASN A 174 -6.06 -15.02 26.58
N ASN A 175 -6.70 -15.45 25.48
CA ASN A 175 -6.50 -16.78 24.89
C ASN A 175 -5.69 -16.67 23.59
N THR A 176 -4.40 -16.36 23.71
CA THR A 176 -3.48 -16.62 22.60
C THR A 176 -3.32 -18.14 22.44
N PRO A 177 -3.10 -18.66 21.21
CA PRO A 177 -2.82 -20.09 20.98
C PRO A 177 -1.67 -20.61 21.85
N PHE A 178 -0.73 -19.72 22.18
CA PHE A 178 0.36 -19.97 23.11
C PHE A 178 -0.11 -20.18 24.56
N ASN A 179 -1.00 -19.34 25.08
CA ASN A 179 -1.56 -19.53 26.43
C ASN A 179 -2.38 -20.83 26.54
N GLN A 180 -3.06 -21.22 25.46
CA GLN A 180 -3.76 -22.49 25.39
C GLN A 180 -2.78 -23.68 25.42
N ALA A 181 -1.70 -23.62 24.64
CA ALA A 181 -0.65 -24.64 24.64
C ALA A 181 0.08 -24.71 25.99
N PHE A 182 0.32 -23.58 26.65
CA PHE A 182 0.93 -23.50 27.97
C PHE A 182 0.06 -24.16 29.04
N ARG A 183 -1.23 -23.82 29.11
CA ARG A 183 -2.18 -24.44 30.04
C ARG A 183 -2.38 -25.93 29.81
N ALA A 184 -2.37 -26.37 28.54
CA ALA A 184 -2.44 -27.79 28.20
C ALA A 184 -1.20 -28.55 28.72
N SER A 185 -0.03 -27.93 28.61
CA SER A 185 1.23 -28.50 29.12
C SER A 185 1.21 -28.58 30.65
N GLU A 186 0.78 -27.51 31.33
CA GLU A 186 0.68 -27.44 32.79
C GLU A 186 -0.33 -28.45 33.36
N ALA A 187 -1.46 -28.66 32.66
CA ALA A 187 -2.44 -29.69 33.00
C ALA A 187 -1.91 -31.13 32.80
N ALA A 188 -1.00 -31.34 31.85
CA ALA A 188 -0.36 -32.65 31.66
C ALA A 188 0.66 -32.93 32.78
N PHE A 189 1.44 -31.93 33.18
CA PHE A 189 2.41 -32.06 34.29
C PHE A 189 1.73 -32.30 35.64
N SER A 190 0.62 -31.61 35.93
CA SER A 190 -0.11 -31.81 37.18
C SER A 190 -0.71 -33.22 37.29
N ARG A 191 -1.19 -33.79 36.17
CA ARG A 191 -1.67 -35.18 36.11
C ARG A 191 -0.58 -36.21 36.35
N LEU A 192 0.66 -35.94 35.90
CA LEU A 192 1.80 -36.80 36.18
C LEU A 192 2.26 -36.67 37.63
N ALA A 193 2.24 -35.46 38.18
CA ALA A 193 2.59 -35.19 39.57
C ALA A 193 1.59 -35.80 40.56
N SER A 194 0.30 -35.83 40.22
CA SER A 194 -0.75 -36.41 41.07
C SER A 194 -0.87 -37.94 40.99
N ARG A 195 -0.05 -38.60 40.15
CA ARG A 195 -0.07 -40.06 39.94
C ARG A 195 1.11 -40.78 40.62
N ARG A 196 1.87 -40.07 41.45
CA ARG A 196 2.94 -40.56 42.31
C ARG A 196 2.44 -40.62 43.75
#